data_AF-A0A161ZPG1-F1
#
_entry.id   AF-A0A161ZPG1-F1
#
_cell.length_a   1.000
_cell.length_b   1.000
_cell.length_c   1.000
_cell.angle_alpha   90.00
_cell.angle_beta   90.00
_cell.angle_gamma   90.00
#
_symmetry.space_group_name_H-M   'P 1'
#
loop_
_entity.id
_entity.type
_entity.pdbx_description
1 polymer ?
#
loop_
_entity_poly.entity_id
_entity_poly.type
_entity_poly.pdbx_seq_one_letter_code
_entity_poly.pdbx_strand_id
1 'polypeptide(L)'
;MRLRMTDTRERRMEYLLEATGEKTKSKALDRAAEFYLQMRGDTAAVPNGAFVELMEKAEQQGSVTAEEIAELLDTDELPVEAKTNWEVGNREH
;
A
#
# COMPACT_ATOMS: atom_id res chain seq x y z
N MET A 1 24.97 11.36 -8.09
CA MET A 1 23.95 12.26 -8.66
C MET A 1 23.77 13.45 -7.70
N ARG A 2 23.79 14.71 -8.19
CA ARG A 2 23.52 15.90 -7.34
C ARG A 2 22.19 16.51 -7.76
N LEU A 3 21.17 16.36 -6.92
CA LEU A 3 19.84 16.91 -7.17
C LEU A 3 19.79 18.39 -6.75
N ARG A 4 19.31 19.26 -7.64
CA ARG A 4 19.06 20.67 -7.31
C ARG A 4 17.87 20.79 -6.36
N MET A 5 18.09 20.98 -5.07
CA MET A 5 16.99 21.13 -4.12
C MET A 5 16.20 22.42 -4.40
N THR A 6 14.88 22.25 -4.52
CA THR A 6 13.91 23.34 -4.48
C THR A 6 13.08 23.16 -3.22
N ASP A 7 12.44 24.21 -2.72
CA ASP A 7 11.61 24.14 -1.50
C ASP A 7 10.57 23.02 -1.58
N THR A 8 9.94 22.83 -2.75
CA THR A 8 9.00 21.72 -2.97
C THR A 8 9.67 20.35 -2.83
N ARG A 9 10.91 20.20 -3.29
CA ARG A 9 11.64 18.95 -3.17
C ARG A 9 12.08 18.69 -1.74
N GLU A 10 12.46 19.73 -1.01
CA GLU A 10 12.81 19.62 0.40
C GLU A 10 11.63 19.11 1.22
N ARG A 11 10.44 19.72 1.05
CA ARG A 11 9.20 19.26 1.70
C ARG A 11 8.85 17.81 1.34
N ARG A 12 8.96 17.44 0.06
CA ARG A 12 8.74 16.05 -0.37
C ARG A 12 9.71 15.08 0.29
N MET A 13 10.97 15.47 0.52
CA MET A 13 11.92 14.63 1.24
C MET A 13 11.60 14.51 2.72
N GLU A 14 11.04 15.54 3.34
CA GLU A 14 10.56 15.48 4.73
C GLU A 14 9.40 14.48 4.86
N TYR A 15 8.39 14.57 3.99
CA TYR A 15 7.30 13.59 3.96
C TYR A 15 7.79 12.17 3.66
N LEU A 16 8.81 12.03 2.81
CA LEU A 16 9.37 10.73 2.52
C LEU A 16 10.08 10.13 3.74
N LEU A 17 10.80 10.93 4.52
CA LEU A 17 11.41 10.49 5.78
C LEU A 17 10.34 10.03 6.78
N GLU A 18 9.26 10.80 6.90
CA GLU A 18 8.13 10.45 7.77
C GLU A 18 7.47 9.14 7.33
N ALA A 19 7.12 9.01 6.04
CA ALA A 19 6.44 7.83 5.51
C ALA A 19 7.30 6.55 5.55
N THR A 20 8.61 6.67 5.40
CA THR A 20 9.53 5.51 5.42
C THR A 20 10.07 5.19 6.81
N GLY A 21 9.93 6.10 7.78
CA GLY A 21 10.56 5.99 9.10
C GLY A 21 12.09 6.10 9.07
N GLU A 22 12.69 6.45 7.93
CA GLU A 22 14.14 6.50 7.76
C GLU A 22 14.74 7.76 8.34
N LYS A 23 16.01 7.66 8.79
CA LYS A 23 16.73 8.78 9.41
C LYS A 23 17.43 9.68 8.40
N THR A 24 17.65 9.21 7.18
CA THR A 24 18.42 9.94 6.17
C THR A 24 17.70 9.97 4.84
N LYS A 25 17.82 11.10 4.13
CA LYS A 25 17.14 11.31 2.83
C LYS A 25 17.57 10.27 1.79
N SER A 26 18.82 9.83 1.84
CA SER A 26 19.35 8.80 0.94
C SER A 26 18.66 7.45 1.18
N LYS A 27 18.56 6.99 2.43
CA LYS A 27 17.88 5.73 2.73
C LYS A 27 16.39 5.76 2.40
N ALA A 28 15.74 6.89 2.71
CA ALA A 28 14.34 7.10 2.35
C ALA A 28 14.13 7.00 0.82
N LEU A 29 15.04 7.56 0.03
CA LEU A 29 15.03 7.46 -1.43
C LEU A 29 15.25 6.02 -1.92
N ASP A 30 16.22 5.32 -1.35
CA ASP A 30 16.52 3.93 -1.72
C ASP A 30 15.30 3.03 -1.44
N ARG A 31 14.68 3.18 -0.27
CA ARG A 31 13.49 2.42 0.11
C ARG A 31 12.27 2.78 -0.75
N ALA A 32 12.10 4.05 -1.09
CA ALA A 32 11.03 4.48 -1.99
C ALA A 32 11.21 3.96 -3.41
N ALA A 33 12.45 3.90 -3.90
CA ALA A 33 12.78 3.33 -5.20
C ALA A 33 12.51 1.82 -5.22
N GLU A 34 12.96 1.10 -4.20
CA GLU A 34 12.68 -0.33 -4.03
C GLU A 34 11.17 -0.60 -4.05
N PHE A 35 10.40 0.12 -3.22
CA PHE A 35 8.95 0.01 -3.17
C PHE A 35 8.31 0.28 -4.54
N TYR A 36 8.68 1.36 -5.21
CA TYR A 36 8.12 1.68 -6.52
C TYR A 36 8.39 0.59 -7.56
N LEU A 37 9.62 0.04 -7.59
CA LEU A 37 10.01 -1.00 -8.53
C LEU A 37 9.29 -2.32 -8.24
N GLN A 38 9.10 -2.70 -6.97
CA GLN A 38 8.34 -3.88 -6.58
C GLN A 38 6.85 -3.75 -6.92
N MET A 39 6.27 -2.57 -6.69
CA MET A 39 4.84 -2.34 -6.93
C MET A 39 4.51 -2.23 -8.42
N ARG A 40 5.30 -1.48 -9.17
CA ARG A 40 5.07 -1.27 -10.60
C ARG A 40 5.53 -2.46 -11.44
N GLY A 41 6.63 -3.10 -11.07
CA GLY A 41 7.30 -4.09 -11.91
C GLY A 41 7.83 -3.49 -13.21
N ASP A 42 7.69 -4.24 -14.31
CA ASP A 42 8.19 -3.89 -15.66
C ASP A 42 9.70 -3.63 -15.69
N THR A 43 10.44 -4.42 -14.91
CA THR A 43 11.90 -4.41 -14.88
C THR A 43 12.45 -5.82 -15.06
N ALA A 44 13.72 -5.92 -15.43
CA ALA A 44 14.38 -7.22 -15.57
C ALA A 44 14.42 -8.03 -14.25
N ALA A 45 14.40 -7.35 -13.10
CA ALA A 45 14.42 -7.99 -11.78
C ALA A 45 13.01 -8.30 -11.26
N VAL A 46 12.02 -7.47 -11.60
CA VAL A 46 10.61 -7.62 -11.21
C VAL A 46 9.76 -7.44 -12.49
N PRO A 47 9.52 -8.51 -13.26
CA PRO A 47 8.76 -8.43 -14.50
C PRO A 47 7.29 -8.04 -14.26
N ASN A 48 6.66 -8.68 -13.28
CA ASN A 48 5.31 -8.38 -12.84
C ASN A 48 5.38 -7.74 -11.46
N GLY A 49 4.81 -6.55 -11.31
CA GLY A 49 4.74 -5.86 -10.03
C GLY A 49 3.50 -6.27 -9.23
N ALA A 50 3.54 -6.03 -7.93
CA ALA A 50 2.45 -6.36 -7.01
C ALA A 50 1.07 -5.80 -7.45
N PHE A 51 1.03 -4.62 -8.11
CA PHE A 51 -0.24 -4.10 -8.63
C PHE A 51 -0.81 -4.92 -9.78
N VAL A 52 0.04 -5.49 -10.63
CA VAL A 52 -0.42 -6.36 -11.72
C VAL A 52 -1.00 -7.64 -11.14
N GLU A 53 -0.29 -8.26 -10.21
CA GLU A 53 -0.73 -9.47 -9.51
C GLU A 53 -2.05 -9.26 -8.77
N LEU A 54 -2.22 -8.10 -8.12
CA LEU A 54 -3.47 -7.75 -7.45
C LEU A 54 -4.65 -7.64 -8.43
N MET A 55 -4.43 -6.99 -9.57
CA MET A 55 -5.47 -6.84 -10.60
C MET A 55 -5.82 -8.19 -11.23
N GLU A 56 -4.83 -9.04 -11.51
CA GLU A 56 -5.05 -10.40 -12.01
C GLU A 56 -5.86 -11.24 -11.00
N LYS A 57 -5.53 -11.14 -9.70
CA LYS A 57 -6.27 -11.84 -8.64
C LYS A 57 -7.72 -11.37 -8.56
N ALA A 58 -7.95 -10.06 -8.61
CA ALA A 58 -9.28 -9.48 -8.63
C ALA A 58 -10.10 -9.90 -9.86
N GLU A 59 -9.48 -10.00 -11.04
CA GLU A 59 -10.14 -10.46 -12.26
C GLU A 59 -10.51 -11.95 -12.19
N GLN A 60 -9.62 -12.80 -11.62
CA GLN A 60 -9.86 -14.24 -11.48
C GLN A 60 -10.97 -14.56 -10.46
N GLN A 61 -11.04 -13.82 -9.37
CA GLN A 61 -11.96 -14.10 -8.26
C GLN A 61 -13.22 -13.21 -8.27
N GLY A 62 -13.23 -12.12 -9.04
CA GLY A 62 -14.28 -11.11 -9.08
C GLY A 62 -14.20 -10.07 -7.96
N SER A 63 -13.48 -10.36 -6.87
CA SER A 63 -13.20 -9.44 -5.76
C SER A 63 -11.96 -9.89 -4.99
N VAL A 64 -11.35 -8.98 -4.23
CA VAL A 64 -10.26 -9.27 -3.29
C VAL A 64 -10.60 -8.73 -1.90
N THR A 65 -10.28 -9.47 -0.84
CA THR A 65 -10.48 -9.02 0.54
C THR A 65 -9.35 -8.11 1.02
N ALA A 66 -9.56 -7.42 2.14
CA ALA A 66 -8.51 -6.61 2.77
C ALA A 66 -7.30 -7.46 3.19
N GLU A 67 -7.53 -8.68 3.68
CA GLU A 67 -6.46 -9.61 4.08
C GLU A 67 -5.62 -10.02 2.87
N GLU A 68 -6.27 -10.29 1.73
CA GLU A 68 -5.58 -10.65 0.49
C GLU A 68 -4.78 -9.49 -0.10
N ILE A 69 -5.27 -8.26 0.04
CA ILE A 69 -4.52 -7.05 -0.34
C ILE A 69 -3.30 -6.89 0.58
N ALA A 70 -3.48 -7.06 1.89
CA ALA A 70 -2.41 -6.93 2.88
C ALA A 70 -1.29 -7.95 2.64
N GLU A 71 -1.65 -9.21 2.40
CA GLU A 71 -0.71 -10.29 2.08
C GLU A 71 0.09 -10.00 0.80
N LEU A 72 -0.58 -9.52 -0.25
CA LEU A 72 0.06 -9.30 -1.54
C LEU A 72 0.96 -8.06 -1.54
N LEU A 73 0.53 -6.99 -0.86
CA LEU A 73 1.28 -5.73 -0.81
C LEU A 73 2.31 -5.68 0.34
N ASP A 74 2.44 -6.74 1.14
CA ASP A 74 3.27 -6.80 2.36
C ASP A 74 3.04 -5.56 3.26
N THR A 75 1.77 -5.24 3.48
CA THR A 75 1.33 -4.09 4.28
C THR A 75 0.50 -4.54 5.46
N ASP A 76 0.50 -3.75 6.52
CA ASP A 76 -0.37 -3.99 7.67
C ASP A 76 -1.85 -3.94 7.24
N GLU A 77 -2.64 -4.90 7.73
CA GLU A 77 -4.09 -4.94 7.52
C GLU A 77 -4.76 -3.76 8.23
N LEU A 78 -5.77 -3.16 7.60
CA LEU A 78 -6.62 -2.18 8.27
C LEU A 78 -7.50 -2.91 9.29
N PRO A 79 -7.47 -2.55 10.59
CA PRO A 79 -8.35 -3.19 11.58
C PRO A 79 -9.81 -2.84 11.27
N VAL A 80 -10.62 -3.83 10.86
CA VAL A 80 -12.04 -3.65 10.59
C VAL A 80 -12.87 -4.20 11.75
N GLU A 81 -13.56 -3.33 12.49
CA GLU A 81 -14.58 -3.73 13.47
C GLU A 81 -15.97 -3.69 12.83
N ALA A 82 -16.62 -4.85 12.68
CA ALA A 82 -18.02 -4.93 12.27
C ALA A 82 -18.92 -5.22 13.48
N LYS A 83 -19.90 -4.35 13.74
CA LYS A 83 -20.97 -4.61 14.72
C LYS A 83 -22.30 -4.75 13.99
N THR A 84 -22.98 -5.87 14.21
CA THR A 84 -24.30 -6.12 13.65
C THR A 84 -25.32 -6.23 14.77
N ASN A 85 -26.22 -5.24 14.85
CA ASN A 85 -27.36 -5.25 15.76
C ASN A 85 -28.62 -5.61 14.98
N TRP A 86 -29.33 -6.63 15.43
CA TRP A 86 -30.65 -6.99 14.91
C TRP A 86 -31.63 -7.02 16.08
N GLU A 87 -32.75 -6.31 15.96
CA GLU A 87 -33.91 -6.45 16.84
C GLU A 87 -35.02 -7.16 16.07
N VAL A 88 -35.59 -8.20 16.69
CA VAL A 88 -36.79 -8.87 16.20
C VAL A 88 -37.96 -8.35 17.04
N GLY A 89 -38.88 -7.60 16.42
CA GLY A 89 -40.08 -7.12 17.09
C GLY A 89 -40.96 -8.28 17.53
N ASN A 90 -41.17 -8.43 18.84
CA ASN A 90 -42.15 -9.36 19.39
C ASN A 90 -43.56 -8.90 18.97
N ARG A 91 -44.24 -9.71 18.16
CA ARG A 91 -45.70 -9.60 17.97
C ARG A 91 -46.37 -10.12 19.23
N GLU A 92 -46.91 -9.22 20.05
CA GLU A 92 -47.90 -9.59 21.06
C GLU A 92 -49.24 -9.89 20.39
N HIS A 93 -49.85 -10.99 20.81
CA HIS A 93 -51.13 -11.54 20.35
C HIS A 93 -52.29 -10.99 21.18
#